data_AF-A0A974P5S6-F1
#
_entry.id   AF-A0A974P5S6-F1
#
_cell.length_a   1.000
_cell.length_b   1.000
_cell.length_c   1.000
_cell.angle_alpha   90.00
_cell.angle_beta   90.00
_cell.angle_gamma   90.00
#
_symmetry.space_group_name_H-M   'P 1'
#
loop_
_entity.id
_entity.type
_entity.pdbx_description
1 polymer ?
#
loop_
_entity_poly.entity_id
_entity_poly.type
_entity_poly.pdbx_seq_one_letter_code
_entity_poly.pdbx_strand_id
1 'polypeptide(L)'
;MGADNRHGDPFEIAKTFHANRIDWTYGDAAFIAECVARGFAVGAALSPTMSRPDGDISDRMRDKSGQPVTAPWMKGWQGGRAYWGCFNNPDFRSLILGRARAAVAAGATRLQFDDAAGNYGAVAWGACWCAACRAKAAAQGVDLETGMKRFQLASVRDFFQGLRDGLPANILLSSNNGAIDWNPPYDLFDFGVAEMDEAQVNPQYLFNKFAAIESAGKFQFVTLRSESVDLNRRAIAMIYALGGGVIAPWDVFLRPNGAGSDRFYGAPEDYADQLGVIRQNATWFDDFTLEAALGTGVSRRPDLLQASGPVDLAVLRRAPDGRLVLHVVNASKAAKVEISVKTVATQAQFAATGAQSRTTGEARTAGIP
;
A
#
# COMPACT_ATOMS: atom_id res chain seq x y z
N MET A 1 -16.27 17.40 -1.59
CA MET A 1 -16.77 16.14 -0.97
C MET A 1 -17.04 16.41 0.49
N GLY A 2 -18.22 16.07 1.02
CA GLY A 2 -18.48 16.18 2.47
C GLY A 2 -18.22 14.83 3.15
N ALA A 3 -17.60 14.84 4.32
CA ALA A 3 -17.38 13.64 5.12
C ALA A 3 -18.69 12.92 5.46
N ASP A 4 -18.60 11.61 5.69
CA ASP A 4 -19.68 10.88 6.34
C ASP A 4 -19.65 11.21 7.84
N ASN A 5 -20.53 12.12 8.27
CA ASN A 5 -20.58 12.60 9.65
C ASN A 5 -21.20 11.58 10.63
N ARG A 6 -21.49 10.33 10.20
CA ARG A 6 -22.04 9.28 11.09
C ARG A 6 -21.19 9.05 12.36
N HIS A 7 -19.92 9.44 12.34
CA HIS A 7 -18.98 9.30 13.46
C HIS A 7 -18.31 10.61 13.91
N GLY A 8 -18.77 11.77 13.43
CA GLY A 8 -18.17 13.08 13.73
C GLY A 8 -17.26 13.63 12.63
N ASP A 9 -16.36 14.55 12.98
CA ASP A 9 -15.38 15.12 12.04
C ASP A 9 -14.34 14.04 11.67
N PRO A 10 -14.21 13.65 10.38
CA PRO A 10 -13.28 12.60 9.97
C PRO A 10 -11.81 12.89 10.30
N PHE A 11 -11.44 14.17 10.43
CA PHE A 11 -10.09 14.56 10.81
C PHE A 11 -9.83 14.31 12.30
N GLU A 12 -10.85 14.48 13.15
CA GLU A 12 -10.75 14.12 14.57
C GLU A 12 -10.70 12.61 14.73
N ILE A 13 -11.47 11.86 13.95
CA ILE A 13 -11.37 10.39 13.90
C ILE A 13 -9.94 9.96 13.53
N ALA A 14 -9.37 10.51 12.45
CA ALA A 14 -8.02 10.19 12.02
C ALA A 14 -6.97 10.46 13.13
N LYS A 15 -7.12 11.55 13.89
CA LYS A 15 -6.24 11.85 15.04
C LYS A 15 -6.39 10.82 16.16
N THR A 16 -7.62 10.35 16.44
CA THR A 16 -7.85 9.32 17.46
C THR A 16 -7.15 8.01 17.10
N PHE A 17 -7.03 7.69 15.80
CA PHE A 17 -6.21 6.57 15.32
C PHE A 17 -4.70 6.85 15.28
N HIS A 18 -4.25 8.00 15.78
CA HIS A 18 -2.86 8.45 15.74
C HIS A 18 -2.30 8.57 14.31
N ALA A 19 -3.16 8.82 13.33
CA ALA A 19 -2.75 9.07 11.95
C ALA A 19 -2.01 10.40 11.85
N ASN A 20 -0.92 10.40 11.08
CA ASN A 20 -0.19 11.60 10.68
C ASN A 20 -0.24 11.82 9.16
N ARG A 21 -1.02 10.98 8.46
CA ARG A 21 -1.12 10.96 7.01
C ARG A 21 -2.49 10.50 6.57
N ILE A 22 -2.97 11.08 5.46
CA ILE A 22 -4.21 10.74 4.78
C ILE A 22 -3.85 10.30 3.35
N ASP A 23 -3.90 9.01 3.07
CA ASP A 23 -3.60 8.45 1.74
C ASP A 23 -4.83 7.90 1.04
N TRP A 24 -4.70 7.66 -0.26
CA TRP A 24 -5.73 7.07 -1.11
C TRP A 24 -7.06 7.85 -1.04
N THR A 25 -6.96 9.18 -0.98
CA THR A 25 -8.14 10.03 -0.96
C THR A 25 -8.39 10.68 -2.32
N TYR A 26 -9.60 10.52 -2.82
CA TYR A 26 -10.05 11.09 -4.08
C TYR A 26 -10.45 12.57 -3.95
N GLY A 27 -9.71 13.36 -3.18
CA GLY A 27 -10.04 14.76 -2.90
C GLY A 27 -9.67 15.75 -4.02
N ASP A 28 -10.31 16.92 -4.01
CA ASP A 28 -9.88 18.07 -4.81
C ASP A 28 -8.80 18.90 -4.08
N ALA A 29 -8.32 19.97 -4.73
CA ALA A 29 -7.29 20.84 -4.17
C ALA A 29 -7.71 21.49 -2.84
N ALA A 30 -9.00 21.80 -2.65
CA ALA A 30 -9.48 22.40 -1.40
C ALA A 30 -9.42 21.40 -0.24
N PHE A 31 -9.86 20.15 -0.49
CA PHE A 31 -9.73 19.08 0.50
C PHE A 31 -8.27 18.81 0.87
N ILE A 32 -7.37 18.74 -0.12
CA ILE A 32 -5.94 18.53 0.13
C ILE A 32 -5.36 19.66 0.98
N ALA A 33 -5.68 20.91 0.66
CA ALA A 33 -5.24 22.07 1.42
C ALA A 33 -5.78 22.04 2.86
N GLU A 34 -7.02 21.59 3.07
CA GLU A 34 -7.59 21.41 4.41
C GLU A 34 -6.84 20.35 5.22
N CYS A 35 -6.54 19.17 4.63
CA CYS A 35 -5.74 18.15 5.28
C CYS A 35 -4.38 18.70 5.75
N VAL A 36 -3.70 19.45 4.88
CA VAL A 36 -2.40 20.07 5.18
C VAL A 36 -2.54 21.12 6.28
N ALA A 37 -3.56 21.97 6.23
CA ALA A 37 -3.82 22.97 7.28
C ALA A 37 -4.09 22.34 8.65
N ARG A 38 -4.63 21.10 8.66
CA ARG A 38 -4.86 20.30 9.87
C ARG A 38 -3.64 19.46 10.30
N GLY A 39 -2.51 19.59 9.62
CA GLY A 39 -1.23 18.96 10.00
C GLY A 39 -1.02 17.55 9.44
N PHE A 40 -1.83 17.10 8.48
CA PHE A 40 -1.66 15.80 7.84
C PHE A 40 -0.79 15.89 6.59
N ALA A 41 0.10 14.91 6.41
CA ALA A 41 0.67 14.66 5.08
C ALA A 41 -0.39 13.99 4.18
N VAL A 42 -0.40 14.28 2.89
CA VAL A 42 -1.47 13.81 1.98
C VAL A 42 -0.92 13.00 0.81
N GLY A 43 -1.53 11.84 0.57
CA GLY A 43 -1.40 11.02 -0.64
C GLY A 43 -2.68 11.10 -1.47
N ALA A 44 -2.71 12.00 -2.45
CA ALA A 44 -3.89 12.22 -3.29
C ALA A 44 -4.06 11.10 -4.32
N ALA A 45 -5.29 10.62 -4.50
CA ALA A 45 -5.60 9.52 -5.42
C ALA A 45 -5.85 10.00 -6.85
N LEU A 46 -5.26 9.27 -7.79
CA LEU A 46 -5.46 9.32 -9.24
C LEU A 46 -6.06 7.97 -9.66
N SER A 47 -6.78 7.92 -10.78
CA SER A 47 -7.33 6.66 -11.30
C SER A 47 -7.52 6.72 -12.82
N PRO A 48 -7.63 5.55 -13.50
CA PRO A 48 -8.04 5.51 -14.89
C PRO A 48 -9.48 6.02 -15.10
N THR A 49 -10.29 6.13 -14.04
CA THR A 49 -11.69 6.56 -14.14
C THR A 49 -11.87 8.08 -14.06
N MET A 50 -10.79 8.85 -13.89
CA MET A 50 -10.88 10.32 -13.84
C MET A 50 -11.48 10.89 -15.12
N SER A 51 -12.60 11.59 -14.98
CA SER A 51 -13.36 12.16 -16.09
C SER A 51 -12.97 13.62 -16.35
N ARG A 52 -13.11 14.02 -17.61
CA ARG A 52 -13.02 15.42 -18.00
C ARG A 52 -14.25 16.19 -17.49
N PRO A 53 -14.10 17.48 -17.10
CA PRO A 53 -15.23 18.29 -16.63
C PRO A 53 -16.34 18.49 -17.67
N ASP A 54 -15.99 18.49 -18.96
CA ASP A 54 -16.91 18.62 -20.10
C ASP A 54 -17.70 17.34 -20.40
N GLY A 55 -17.36 16.22 -19.73
CA GLY A 55 -17.97 14.92 -19.98
C GLY A 55 -17.55 14.26 -21.29
N ASP A 56 -16.56 14.80 -22.01
CA ASP A 56 -16.00 14.18 -23.20
C ASP A 56 -15.31 12.85 -22.84
N ILE A 57 -15.55 11.84 -23.68
CA ILE A 57 -15.05 10.47 -23.55
C ILE A 57 -14.15 10.07 -24.73
N SER A 58 -13.70 11.02 -25.54
CA SER A 58 -12.76 10.83 -26.66
C SER A 58 -11.43 10.21 -26.20
N ASP A 59 -11.06 10.45 -24.95
CA ASP A 59 -9.83 10.00 -24.30
C ASP A 59 -9.92 8.59 -23.67
N ARG A 60 -11.11 7.95 -23.71
CA ARG A 60 -11.37 6.64 -23.10
C ARG A 60 -10.86 5.48 -23.93
N MET A 61 -10.49 4.40 -23.23
CA MET A 61 -10.20 3.12 -23.82
C MET A 61 -11.41 2.57 -24.57
N ARG A 62 -11.15 1.91 -25.70
CA ARG A 62 -12.17 1.31 -26.55
C ARG A 62 -11.91 -0.18 -26.75
N ASP A 63 -12.95 -0.98 -26.81
CA ASP A 63 -12.85 -2.37 -27.28
C ASP A 63 -12.74 -2.44 -28.83
N LYS A 64 -12.68 -3.64 -29.39
CA LYS A 64 -12.61 -3.86 -30.85
C LYS A 64 -13.80 -3.26 -31.62
N SER A 65 -14.96 -3.15 -30.98
CA SER A 65 -16.18 -2.60 -31.57
C SER A 65 -16.29 -1.07 -31.43
N GLY A 66 -15.29 -0.43 -30.81
CA GLY A 66 -15.27 1.01 -30.58
C GLY A 66 -16.07 1.46 -29.35
N GLN A 67 -16.57 0.52 -28.54
CA GLN A 67 -17.32 0.85 -27.33
C GLN A 67 -16.36 1.18 -26.18
N PRO A 68 -16.72 2.16 -25.32
CA PRO A 68 -15.91 2.49 -24.16
C PRO A 68 -15.93 1.35 -23.14
N VAL A 69 -14.78 1.08 -22.51
CA VAL A 69 -14.66 -0.01 -21.53
C VAL A 69 -14.71 0.48 -20.10
N THR A 70 -15.34 -0.33 -19.25
CA THR A 70 -15.45 -0.18 -17.80
C THR A 70 -14.97 -1.47 -17.15
N ALA A 71 -14.26 -1.37 -16.03
CA ALA A 71 -13.85 -2.54 -15.28
C ALA A 71 -15.06 -3.40 -14.83
N PRO A 72 -14.96 -4.75 -14.79
CA PRO A 72 -16.09 -5.61 -14.45
C PRO A 72 -16.78 -5.25 -13.12
N TRP A 73 -16.00 -4.92 -12.08
CA TRP A 73 -16.52 -4.55 -10.75
C TRP A 73 -17.14 -3.14 -10.69
N MET A 74 -16.99 -2.33 -11.74
CA MET A 74 -17.54 -0.98 -11.83
C MET A 74 -18.84 -0.92 -12.66
N LYS A 75 -19.31 -2.04 -13.23
CA LYS A 75 -20.48 -2.09 -14.14
C LYS A 75 -21.82 -1.71 -13.50
N GLY A 76 -21.88 -1.53 -12.18
CA GLY A 76 -23.08 -1.11 -11.44
C GLY A 76 -22.93 0.23 -10.69
N TRP A 77 -21.81 0.94 -10.85
CA TRP A 77 -21.61 2.20 -10.14
C TRP A 77 -22.59 3.26 -10.62
N GLN A 78 -23.17 4.01 -9.66
CA GLN A 78 -24.14 5.07 -9.95
C GLN A 78 -23.52 6.09 -10.92
N GLY A 79 -24.24 6.43 -12.00
CA GLY A 79 -23.78 7.35 -13.03
C GLY A 79 -23.26 6.70 -14.32
N GLY A 80 -23.08 5.37 -14.37
CA GLY A 80 -22.97 4.58 -15.61
C GLY A 80 -21.78 4.89 -16.54
N ARG A 81 -20.84 5.75 -16.12
CA ARG A 81 -19.73 6.27 -16.95
C ARG A 81 -18.35 6.15 -16.29
N ALA A 82 -18.10 5.08 -15.54
CA ALA A 82 -16.77 4.75 -15.01
C ALA A 82 -15.82 4.24 -16.11
N TYR A 83 -15.79 4.92 -17.26
CA TYR A 83 -14.99 4.52 -18.40
C TYR A 83 -13.52 4.79 -18.14
N TRP A 84 -12.69 3.80 -18.43
CA TRP A 84 -11.26 3.89 -18.22
C TRP A 84 -10.59 4.73 -19.30
N GLY A 85 -9.74 5.69 -18.90
CA GLY A 85 -8.94 6.52 -19.77
C GLY A 85 -7.79 5.76 -20.43
N CYS A 86 -7.49 6.07 -21.69
CA CYS A 86 -6.41 5.41 -22.42
C CYS A 86 -5.05 6.06 -22.13
N PHE A 87 -4.10 5.30 -21.61
CA PHE A 87 -2.75 5.79 -21.27
C PHE A 87 -1.91 6.17 -22.51
N ASN A 88 -2.33 5.76 -23.71
CA ASN A 88 -1.73 6.20 -24.97
C ASN A 88 -2.41 7.45 -25.56
N ASN A 89 -3.55 7.88 -25.03
CA ASN A 89 -4.23 9.08 -25.51
C ASN A 89 -3.60 10.34 -24.87
N PRO A 90 -3.13 11.32 -25.66
CA PRO A 90 -2.47 12.51 -25.13
C PRO A 90 -3.37 13.37 -24.24
N ASP A 91 -4.67 13.44 -24.50
CA ASP A 91 -5.60 14.21 -23.69
C ASP A 91 -5.79 13.59 -22.32
N PHE A 92 -5.88 12.26 -22.23
CA PHE A 92 -5.95 11.57 -20.94
C PHE A 92 -4.65 11.74 -20.14
N ARG A 93 -3.50 11.67 -20.81
CA ARG A 93 -2.19 11.93 -20.17
C ARG A 93 -2.12 13.35 -19.62
N SER A 94 -2.56 14.33 -20.40
CA SER A 94 -2.63 15.73 -19.96
C SER A 94 -3.59 15.93 -18.80
N LEU A 95 -4.76 15.26 -18.82
CA LEU A 95 -5.73 15.28 -17.73
C LEU A 95 -5.10 14.78 -16.42
N ILE A 96 -4.50 13.58 -16.44
CA ILE A 96 -3.90 13.00 -15.24
C ILE A 96 -2.74 13.86 -14.73
N LEU A 97 -1.84 14.30 -15.61
CA LEU A 97 -0.71 15.13 -15.19
C LEU A 97 -1.19 16.48 -14.61
N GLY A 98 -2.22 17.09 -15.21
CA GLY A 98 -2.85 18.30 -14.68
C GLY A 98 -3.44 18.09 -13.28
N ARG A 99 -4.14 16.98 -13.05
CA ARG A 99 -4.68 16.61 -11.72
C ARG A 99 -3.58 16.37 -10.71
N ALA A 100 -2.54 15.63 -11.09
CA ALA A 100 -1.37 15.36 -10.26
C ALA A 100 -0.68 16.67 -9.83
N ARG A 101 -0.44 17.59 -10.77
CA ARG A 101 0.16 18.90 -10.48
C ARG A 101 -0.71 19.76 -9.58
N ALA A 102 -2.03 19.77 -9.81
CA ALA A 102 -2.96 20.51 -8.95
C ALA A 102 -2.96 19.97 -7.51
N ALA A 103 -2.91 18.64 -7.34
CA ALA A 103 -2.81 18.03 -6.02
C ALA A 103 -1.49 18.38 -5.31
N VAL A 104 -0.36 18.31 -6.03
CA VAL A 104 0.95 18.70 -5.49
C VAL A 104 0.98 20.20 -5.12
N ALA A 105 0.41 21.07 -5.97
CA ALA A 105 0.31 22.50 -5.68
C ALA A 105 -0.56 22.80 -4.46
N ALA A 106 -1.55 21.95 -4.16
CA ALA A 106 -2.36 22.02 -2.96
C ALA A 106 -1.67 21.47 -1.69
N GLY A 107 -0.48 20.89 -1.82
CA GLY A 107 0.34 20.38 -0.71
C GLY A 107 0.40 18.86 -0.60
N ALA A 108 -0.11 18.11 -1.57
CA ALA A 108 0.11 16.66 -1.61
C ALA A 108 1.61 16.36 -1.75
N THR A 109 2.13 15.48 -0.89
CA THR A 109 3.53 15.03 -0.92
C THR A 109 3.69 13.69 -1.61
N ARG A 110 2.56 13.04 -1.92
CA ARG A 110 2.49 11.72 -2.55
C ARG A 110 1.28 11.66 -3.47
N LEU A 111 1.33 10.78 -4.45
CA LEU A 111 0.22 10.47 -5.34
C LEU A 111 0.00 8.97 -5.40
N GLN A 112 -1.22 8.53 -5.12
CA GLN A 112 -1.66 7.14 -5.21
C GLN A 112 -2.35 6.95 -6.56
N PHE A 113 -1.90 6.02 -7.39
CA PHE A 113 -2.59 5.64 -8.62
C PHE A 113 -3.38 4.35 -8.39
N ASP A 114 -4.69 4.47 -8.25
CA ASP A 114 -5.57 3.31 -8.18
C ASP A 114 -5.68 2.66 -9.55
N ASP A 115 -5.86 1.34 -9.58
CA ASP A 115 -5.95 0.57 -10.82
C ASP A 115 -4.77 0.80 -11.79
N ALA A 116 -3.54 0.86 -11.26
CA ALA A 116 -2.33 1.20 -12.01
C ALA A 116 -2.01 0.25 -13.19
N ALA A 117 -2.57 -0.97 -13.20
CA ALA A 117 -2.47 -1.85 -14.36
C ALA A 117 -3.05 -1.22 -15.64
N GLY A 118 -4.01 -0.28 -15.54
CA GLY A 118 -4.48 0.55 -16.64
C GLY A 118 -4.75 -0.23 -17.93
N ASN A 119 -4.16 0.24 -19.04
CA ASN A 119 -4.28 -0.41 -20.35
C ASN A 119 -3.85 -1.88 -20.34
N TYR A 120 -2.82 -2.25 -19.57
CA TYR A 120 -2.30 -3.62 -19.50
C TYR A 120 -3.33 -4.56 -18.85
N GLY A 121 -3.96 -4.11 -17.75
CA GLY A 121 -5.07 -4.84 -17.12
C GLY A 121 -6.28 -4.96 -18.04
N ALA A 122 -6.61 -3.90 -18.76
CA ALA A 122 -7.76 -3.83 -19.66
C ALA A 122 -7.69 -4.78 -20.88
N VAL A 123 -6.51 -5.36 -21.18
CA VAL A 123 -6.36 -6.41 -22.20
C VAL A 123 -7.23 -7.63 -21.89
N ALA A 124 -7.38 -7.99 -20.61
CA ALA A 124 -8.26 -9.08 -20.20
C ALA A 124 -9.74 -8.81 -20.51
N TRP A 125 -10.11 -7.55 -20.81
CA TRP A 125 -11.46 -7.13 -21.15
C TRP A 125 -11.61 -6.79 -22.64
N GLY A 126 -10.60 -7.11 -23.45
CA GLY A 126 -10.60 -6.86 -24.89
C GLY A 126 -10.22 -5.42 -25.30
N ALA A 127 -9.60 -4.63 -24.41
CA ALA A 127 -9.13 -3.27 -24.69
C ALA A 127 -7.58 -3.18 -24.69
N CYS A 128 -6.96 -2.17 -25.30
CA CYS A 128 -7.53 -0.95 -25.87
C CYS A 128 -7.24 -0.83 -27.37
N TRP A 129 -8.29 -0.61 -28.16
CA TRP A 129 -8.28 -0.52 -29.63
C TRP A 129 -8.62 0.89 -30.15
N CYS A 130 -8.52 1.92 -29.30
CA CYS A 130 -8.79 3.30 -29.70
C CYS A 130 -7.77 3.79 -30.74
N ALA A 131 -8.09 4.92 -31.41
CA ALA A 131 -7.24 5.50 -32.45
C ALA A 131 -5.80 5.75 -31.98
N ALA A 132 -5.62 6.25 -30.75
CA ALA A 132 -4.29 6.52 -30.18
C ALA A 132 -3.45 5.24 -30.01
N CYS A 133 -4.06 4.13 -29.55
CA CYS A 133 -3.36 2.85 -29.45
C CYS A 133 -2.97 2.31 -30.83
N ARG A 134 -3.87 2.37 -31.81
CA ARG A 134 -3.60 1.92 -33.19
C ARG A 134 -2.48 2.73 -33.83
N ALA A 135 -2.52 4.06 -33.68
CA ALA A 135 -1.50 4.96 -34.20
C ALA A 135 -0.13 4.67 -33.58
N LYS A 136 -0.04 4.56 -32.24
CA LYS A 136 1.22 4.25 -31.55
C LYS A 136 1.74 2.86 -31.91
N ALA A 137 0.88 1.85 -31.99
CA ALA A 137 1.29 0.50 -32.36
C ALA A 137 1.83 0.44 -33.80
N ALA A 138 1.14 1.10 -34.75
CA ALA A 138 1.60 1.21 -36.13
C ALA A 138 2.97 1.91 -36.22
N ALA A 139 3.16 3.01 -35.48
CA ALA A 139 4.44 3.71 -35.42
C ALA A 139 5.58 2.86 -34.82
N GLN A 140 5.25 1.88 -33.96
CA GLN A 140 6.21 0.95 -33.36
C GLN A 140 6.36 -0.37 -34.14
N GLY A 141 5.64 -0.54 -35.25
CA GLY A 141 5.64 -1.79 -36.02
C GLY A 141 5.04 -2.98 -35.24
N VAL A 142 4.14 -2.72 -34.30
CA VAL A 142 3.51 -3.77 -33.47
C VAL A 142 2.15 -4.14 -34.06
N ASP A 143 1.98 -5.42 -34.41
CA ASP A 143 0.66 -5.99 -34.66
C ASP A 143 -0.10 -6.16 -33.33
N LEU A 144 -1.21 -5.43 -33.18
CA LEU A 144 -2.02 -5.49 -31.96
C LEU A 144 -2.75 -6.82 -31.79
N GLU A 145 -3.03 -7.57 -32.85
CA GLU A 145 -3.71 -8.87 -32.72
C GLU A 145 -2.84 -9.91 -32.01
N THR A 146 -1.53 -9.89 -32.26
CA THR A 146 -0.56 -10.83 -31.67
C THR A 146 0.24 -10.23 -30.52
N GLY A 147 0.38 -8.89 -30.48
CA GLY A 147 1.27 -8.18 -29.57
C GLY A 147 0.59 -7.35 -28.47
N MET A 148 -0.74 -7.34 -28.36
CA MET A 148 -1.49 -6.42 -27.48
C MET A 148 -0.94 -6.36 -26.04
N LYS A 149 -0.77 -7.50 -25.38
CA LYS A 149 -0.39 -7.53 -23.96
C LYS A 149 0.98 -6.90 -23.71
N ARG A 150 1.97 -7.22 -24.55
CA ARG A 150 3.32 -6.62 -24.48
C ARG A 150 3.28 -5.13 -24.82
N PHE A 151 2.54 -4.74 -25.86
CA PHE A 151 2.36 -3.34 -26.24
C PHE A 151 1.74 -2.50 -25.13
N GLN A 152 0.67 -3.00 -24.49
CA GLN A 152 0.00 -2.26 -23.42
C GLN A 152 0.84 -2.21 -22.14
N LEU A 153 1.61 -3.26 -21.82
CA LEU A 153 2.58 -3.18 -20.72
C LEU A 153 3.58 -2.04 -20.97
N ALA A 154 4.20 -1.99 -22.17
CA ALA A 154 5.13 -0.92 -22.53
C ALA A 154 4.45 0.47 -22.50
N SER A 155 3.20 0.55 -22.93
CA SER A 155 2.39 1.78 -22.88
C SER A 155 2.12 2.26 -21.46
N VAL A 156 1.85 1.34 -20.53
CA VAL A 156 1.67 1.66 -19.10
C VAL A 156 2.97 2.16 -18.48
N ARG A 157 4.11 1.54 -18.82
CA ARG A 157 5.43 2.01 -18.34
C ARG A 157 5.74 3.41 -18.86
N ASP A 158 5.54 3.65 -20.15
CA ASP A 158 5.70 4.96 -20.80
C ASP A 158 4.79 6.03 -20.15
N PHE A 159 3.55 5.67 -19.81
CA PHE A 159 2.63 6.56 -19.11
C PHE A 159 3.15 7.00 -17.74
N PHE A 160 3.56 6.05 -16.89
CA PHE A 160 4.04 6.38 -15.55
C PHE A 160 5.41 7.05 -15.57
N GLN A 161 6.27 6.75 -16.55
CA GLN A 161 7.50 7.51 -16.76
C GLN A 161 7.17 8.97 -17.09
N GLY A 162 6.28 9.22 -18.04
CA GLY A 162 5.86 10.58 -18.38
C GLY A 162 5.17 11.31 -17.21
N LEU A 163 4.42 10.59 -16.37
CA LEU A 163 3.87 11.15 -15.13
C LEU A 163 4.98 11.55 -14.17
N ARG A 164 5.99 10.69 -13.94
CA ARG A 164 7.14 10.98 -13.09
C ARG A 164 7.94 12.18 -13.59
N ASP A 165 8.25 12.22 -14.89
CA ASP A 165 9.00 13.31 -15.52
C ASP A 165 8.27 14.65 -15.41
N GLY A 166 6.94 14.62 -15.34
CA GLY A 166 6.10 15.80 -15.19
C GLY A 166 5.96 16.34 -13.77
N LEU A 167 6.55 15.69 -12.77
CA LEU A 167 6.42 15.99 -11.34
C LEU A 167 7.77 16.29 -10.66
N PRO A 168 7.78 17.02 -9.53
CA PRO A 168 8.99 17.18 -8.73
C PRO A 168 9.53 15.85 -8.21
N ALA A 169 10.86 15.70 -8.15
CA ALA A 169 11.52 14.45 -7.80
C ALA A 169 11.24 13.95 -6.36
N ASN A 170 10.84 14.84 -5.46
CA ASN A 170 10.49 14.51 -4.08
C ASN A 170 9.04 14.03 -3.91
N ILE A 171 8.23 13.99 -4.97
CA ILE A 171 6.88 13.45 -4.92
C ILE A 171 6.93 11.94 -5.05
N LEU A 172 6.42 11.23 -4.04
CA LEU A 172 6.34 9.78 -4.06
C LEU A 172 5.11 9.33 -4.84
N LEU A 173 5.26 8.31 -5.68
CA LEU A 173 4.17 7.63 -6.36
C LEU A 173 3.92 6.28 -5.71
N SER A 174 2.66 5.99 -5.45
CA SER A 174 2.19 4.68 -5.01
C SER A 174 1.11 4.14 -5.92
N SER A 175 0.84 2.84 -5.81
CA SER A 175 -0.22 2.19 -6.58
C SER A 175 -1.04 1.24 -5.74
N ASN A 176 -2.31 1.07 -6.12
CA ASN A 176 -3.07 -0.09 -5.68
C ASN A 176 -2.52 -1.33 -6.39
N ASN A 177 -1.80 -2.17 -5.65
CA ASN A 177 -1.16 -3.37 -6.18
C ASN A 177 -1.85 -4.68 -5.75
N GLY A 178 -3.11 -4.57 -5.30
CA GLY A 178 -4.00 -5.71 -5.07
C GLY A 178 -3.41 -6.75 -4.13
N ALA A 179 -3.09 -7.93 -4.64
CA ALA A 179 -2.53 -9.05 -3.88
C ALA A 179 -1.07 -8.85 -3.43
N ILE A 180 -0.67 -7.61 -3.13
CA ILE A 180 0.70 -7.23 -2.77
C ILE A 180 1.65 -7.72 -3.87
N ASP A 181 1.31 -7.39 -5.12
CA ASP A 181 2.10 -7.76 -6.29
C ASP A 181 3.08 -6.64 -6.66
N TRP A 182 4.33 -7.01 -6.90
CA TRP A 182 5.39 -6.08 -7.31
C TRP A 182 5.94 -6.40 -8.71
N ASN A 183 5.30 -7.34 -9.40
CA ASN A 183 5.55 -7.55 -10.82
C ASN A 183 5.13 -6.32 -11.65
N PRO A 184 5.65 -6.18 -12.88
CA PRO A 184 5.25 -5.09 -13.74
C PRO A 184 3.72 -4.97 -13.93
N PRO A 185 3.16 -3.75 -13.87
CA PRO A 185 3.85 -2.45 -13.84
C PRO A 185 4.12 -1.89 -12.43
N TYR A 186 3.81 -2.63 -11.37
CA TYR A 186 3.88 -2.12 -10.00
C TYR A 186 5.32 -1.84 -9.53
N ASP A 187 6.32 -2.42 -10.20
CA ASP A 187 7.75 -2.17 -9.98
C ASP A 187 8.15 -0.68 -10.13
N LEU A 188 7.35 0.10 -10.85
CA LEU A 188 7.59 1.53 -11.12
C LEU A 188 7.29 2.47 -9.95
N PHE A 189 6.57 2.00 -8.93
CA PHE A 189 6.09 2.83 -7.83
C PHE A 189 7.06 2.80 -6.64
N ASP A 190 7.08 3.87 -5.85
CA ASP A 190 7.97 3.99 -4.69
C ASP A 190 7.47 3.11 -3.53
N PHE A 191 6.14 3.01 -3.38
CA PHE A 191 5.52 2.13 -2.40
C PHE A 191 4.14 1.62 -2.88
N GLY A 192 3.69 0.53 -2.29
CA GLY A 192 2.44 -0.14 -2.65
C GLY A 192 1.37 0.12 -1.62
N VAL A 193 0.12 0.10 -2.07
CA VAL A 193 -1.06 0.04 -1.22
C VAL A 193 -1.92 -1.13 -1.70
N ALA A 194 -2.45 -1.94 -0.79
CA ALA A 194 -3.23 -3.12 -1.15
C ALA A 194 -4.44 -3.26 -0.24
N GLU A 195 -5.59 -3.60 -0.83
CA GLU A 195 -6.69 -4.21 -0.08
C GLU A 195 -6.38 -5.69 0.13
N MET A 196 -6.63 -6.16 1.34
CA MET A 196 -6.42 -7.54 1.77
C MET A 196 -7.73 -8.11 2.28
N ASP A 197 -8.00 -9.39 1.97
CA ASP A 197 -9.13 -10.15 2.49
C ASP A 197 -8.71 -11.01 3.70
N GLU A 198 -9.69 -11.47 4.47
CA GLU A 198 -9.47 -12.27 5.69
C GLU A 198 -8.56 -13.48 5.48
N ALA A 199 -8.72 -14.19 4.36
CA ALA A 199 -7.94 -15.38 4.02
C ALA A 199 -6.43 -15.09 3.85
N GLN A 200 -6.06 -13.83 3.60
CA GLN A 200 -4.68 -13.39 3.45
C GLN A 200 -4.04 -13.00 4.79
N VAL A 201 -4.80 -12.92 5.89
CA VAL A 201 -4.29 -12.70 7.25
C VAL A 201 -3.70 -14.01 7.80
N ASN A 202 -2.61 -14.44 7.17
CA ASN A 202 -1.91 -15.68 7.44
C ASN A 202 -0.40 -15.40 7.62
N PRO A 203 0.25 -15.88 8.70
CA PRO A 203 1.66 -15.58 8.97
C PRO A 203 2.60 -15.94 7.81
N GLN A 204 2.45 -17.13 7.22
CA GLN A 204 3.27 -17.58 6.08
C GLN A 204 3.06 -16.70 4.85
N TYR A 205 1.80 -16.37 4.53
CA TYR A 205 1.48 -15.53 3.38
C TYR A 205 2.11 -14.14 3.52
N LEU A 206 1.86 -13.48 4.66
CA LEU A 206 2.38 -12.14 4.93
C LEU A 206 3.91 -12.14 4.98
N PHE A 207 4.52 -13.11 5.65
CA PHE A 207 5.98 -13.22 5.69
C PHE A 207 6.60 -13.32 4.29
N ASN A 208 6.05 -14.18 3.43
CA ASN A 208 6.56 -14.33 2.06
C ASN A 208 6.42 -13.04 1.26
N LYS A 209 5.28 -12.35 1.39
CA LYS A 209 5.03 -11.07 0.69
C LYS A 209 5.98 -9.99 1.17
N PHE A 210 6.09 -9.76 2.49
CA PHE A 210 6.92 -8.70 3.04
C PHE A 210 8.42 -8.97 2.90
N ALA A 211 8.87 -10.23 2.95
CA ALA A 211 10.26 -10.57 2.64
C ALA A 211 10.62 -10.25 1.17
N ALA A 212 9.70 -10.48 0.24
CA ALA A 212 9.89 -10.11 -1.17
C ALA A 212 9.88 -8.59 -1.38
N ILE A 213 9.00 -7.86 -0.68
CA ILE A 213 8.93 -6.39 -0.67
C ILE A 213 10.26 -5.79 -0.19
N GLU A 214 10.77 -6.28 0.94
CA GLU A 214 12.04 -5.84 1.51
C GLU A 214 13.20 -6.11 0.55
N SER A 215 13.23 -7.29 -0.07
CA SER A 215 14.25 -7.65 -1.08
C SER A 215 14.20 -6.76 -2.32
N ALA A 216 13.02 -6.22 -2.66
CA ALA A 216 12.83 -5.28 -3.75
C ALA A 216 13.14 -3.82 -3.37
N GLY A 217 13.48 -3.54 -2.10
CA GLY A 217 13.68 -2.18 -1.59
C GLY A 217 12.42 -1.34 -1.66
N LYS A 218 11.25 -1.96 -1.54
CA LYS A 218 9.94 -1.30 -1.60
C LYS A 218 9.33 -1.19 -0.21
N PHE A 219 8.34 -0.33 -0.08
CA PHE A 219 7.48 -0.23 1.10
C PHE A 219 6.04 -0.63 0.74
N GLN A 220 5.29 -1.20 1.69
CA GLN A 220 3.91 -1.61 1.47
C GLN A 220 3.00 -1.16 2.61
N PHE A 221 1.92 -0.47 2.26
CA PHE A 221 0.76 -0.29 3.11
C PHE A 221 -0.33 -1.30 2.72
N VAL A 222 -1.11 -1.74 3.69
CA VAL A 222 -2.28 -2.57 3.43
C VAL A 222 -3.49 -2.05 4.20
N THR A 223 -4.67 -2.35 3.66
CA THR A 223 -5.93 -2.23 4.39
C THR A 223 -6.61 -3.59 4.41
N LEU A 224 -7.32 -3.92 5.49
CA LEU A 224 -8.04 -5.19 5.64
C LEU A 224 -9.54 -4.96 5.43
N ARG A 225 -10.15 -5.81 4.61
CA ARG A 225 -11.59 -5.86 4.36
C ARG A 225 -12.22 -6.91 5.28
N SER A 226 -12.26 -6.62 6.59
CA SER A 226 -12.82 -7.52 7.60
C SER A 226 -13.53 -6.75 8.70
N GLU A 227 -14.71 -7.24 9.11
CA GLU A 227 -15.45 -6.73 10.27
C GLU A 227 -14.94 -7.34 11.59
N SER A 228 -14.02 -8.31 11.54
CA SER A 228 -13.46 -8.94 12.74
C SER A 228 -12.39 -8.05 13.37
N VAL A 229 -12.71 -7.46 14.52
CA VAL A 229 -11.77 -6.65 15.32
C VAL A 229 -10.52 -7.46 15.68
N ASP A 230 -10.68 -8.69 16.15
CA ASP A 230 -9.56 -9.56 16.52
C ASP A 230 -8.64 -9.85 15.31
N LEU A 231 -9.22 -10.10 14.14
CA LEU A 231 -8.45 -10.36 12.93
C LEU A 231 -7.70 -9.11 12.47
N ASN A 232 -8.33 -7.94 12.51
CA ASN A 232 -7.70 -6.65 12.20
C ASN A 232 -6.54 -6.36 13.16
N ARG A 233 -6.73 -6.50 14.47
CA ARG A 233 -5.65 -6.31 15.46
C ARG A 233 -4.47 -7.23 15.22
N ARG A 234 -4.74 -8.50 14.90
CA ARG A 234 -3.69 -9.48 14.56
C ARG A 234 -2.98 -9.11 13.26
N ALA A 235 -3.71 -8.69 12.23
CA ALA A 235 -3.14 -8.22 10.97
C ALA A 235 -2.21 -7.02 11.20
N ILE A 236 -2.68 -5.97 11.89
CA ILE A 236 -1.90 -4.78 12.22
C ILE A 236 -0.58 -5.16 12.90
N ALA A 237 -0.63 -6.03 13.93
CA ALA A 237 0.57 -6.50 14.62
C ALA A 237 1.55 -7.21 13.66
N MET A 238 1.06 -8.14 12.83
CA MET A 238 1.91 -8.87 11.88
C MET A 238 2.53 -7.96 10.83
N ILE A 239 1.75 -7.03 10.28
CA ILE A 239 2.20 -6.12 9.22
C ILE A 239 3.32 -5.22 9.73
N TYR A 240 3.15 -4.61 10.90
CA TYR A 240 4.21 -3.77 11.49
C TYR A 240 5.43 -4.59 11.93
N ALA A 241 5.25 -5.80 12.48
CA ALA A 241 6.37 -6.71 12.77
C ALA A 241 7.18 -7.07 11.52
N LEU A 242 6.51 -7.10 10.35
CA LEU A 242 7.12 -7.37 9.05
C LEU A 242 7.65 -6.10 8.35
N GLY A 243 7.57 -4.92 8.98
CA GLY A 243 8.09 -3.66 8.43
C GLY A 243 7.15 -2.99 7.43
N GLY A 244 5.88 -3.39 7.40
CA GLY A 244 4.83 -2.75 6.63
C GLY A 244 4.10 -1.65 7.40
N GLY A 245 3.14 -1.02 6.72
CA GLY A 245 2.19 -0.10 7.33
C GLY A 245 0.75 -0.50 7.06
N VAL A 246 -0.17 0.11 7.80
CA VAL A 246 -1.61 -0.06 7.59
C VAL A 246 -2.27 1.27 7.28
N ILE A 247 -3.33 1.23 6.47
CA ILE A 247 -4.28 2.34 6.32
C ILE A 247 -5.45 2.03 7.24
N ALA A 248 -5.64 2.82 8.29
CA ALA A 248 -6.67 2.59 9.30
C ALA A 248 -7.28 3.92 9.79
N PRO A 249 -8.63 4.03 9.80
CA PRO A 249 -9.59 3.26 9.02
C PRO A 249 -9.57 3.76 7.58
N TRP A 250 -9.68 2.86 6.62
CA TRP A 250 -9.59 3.23 5.20
C TRP A 250 -10.90 3.79 4.64
N ASP A 251 -12.00 3.67 5.37
CA ASP A 251 -13.36 4.01 4.97
C ASP A 251 -13.88 5.34 5.53
N VAL A 252 -13.19 5.99 6.47
CA VAL A 252 -13.60 7.28 7.08
C VAL A 252 -13.89 8.38 6.05
N PHE A 253 -13.15 8.38 4.94
CA PHE A 253 -13.30 9.36 3.87
C PHE A 253 -14.03 8.82 2.63
N LEU A 254 -14.49 7.57 2.66
CA LEU A 254 -15.22 6.96 1.57
C LEU A 254 -16.72 7.13 1.79
N ARG A 255 -17.39 7.74 0.81
CA ARG A 255 -18.85 7.72 0.78
C ARG A 255 -19.34 6.36 0.25
N PRO A 256 -20.43 5.82 0.80
CA PRO A 256 -21.13 4.72 0.17
C PRO A 256 -21.53 5.10 -1.25
N ASN A 257 -21.18 4.27 -2.24
CA ASN A 257 -21.54 4.45 -3.66
C ASN A 257 -22.92 3.84 -4.01
N GLY A 258 -23.68 3.42 -3.00
CA GLY A 258 -25.01 2.79 -3.13
C GLY A 258 -25.45 2.08 -1.85
N ALA A 259 -26.69 1.59 -1.82
CA ALA A 259 -27.20 0.76 -0.72
C ALA A 259 -26.33 -0.49 -0.55
N GLY A 260 -25.91 -0.79 0.69
CA GLY A 260 -25.04 -1.94 1.00
C GLY A 260 -23.55 -1.73 0.70
N SER A 261 -23.12 -0.50 0.42
CA SER A 261 -21.68 -0.15 0.31
C SER A 261 -21.15 0.60 1.53
N ASP A 262 -21.90 0.55 2.64
CA ASP A 262 -21.42 0.99 3.93
C ASP A 262 -20.22 0.14 4.32
N ARG A 263 -19.06 0.77 4.29
CA ARG A 263 -17.80 0.21 4.75
C ARG A 263 -17.57 0.80 6.12
N PHE A 264 -17.57 -0.06 7.15
CA PHE A 264 -17.21 0.31 8.52
C PHE A 264 -16.35 -0.82 9.10
N TYR A 265 -15.03 -0.63 9.06
CA TYR A 265 -14.08 -1.67 9.44
C TYR A 265 -13.46 -1.47 10.84
N GLY A 266 -13.95 -0.50 11.60
CA GLY A 266 -13.75 -0.43 13.05
C GLY A 266 -13.76 1.00 13.61
N ALA A 267 -14.09 1.08 14.89
CA ALA A 267 -14.08 2.30 15.67
C ALA A 267 -12.68 2.56 16.28
N PRO A 268 -12.37 3.80 16.72
CA PRO A 268 -11.11 4.07 17.40
C PRO A 268 -10.83 3.14 18.58
N GLU A 269 -11.86 2.75 19.33
CA GLU A 269 -11.75 1.85 20.48
C GLU A 269 -11.24 0.45 20.09
N ASP A 270 -11.36 0.06 18.82
CA ASP A 270 -10.94 -1.24 18.32
C ASP A 270 -9.42 -1.33 18.09
N TYR A 271 -8.77 -0.23 17.67
CA TYR A 271 -7.38 -0.26 17.17
C TYR A 271 -6.47 0.89 17.64
N ALA A 272 -7.01 1.98 18.20
CA ALA A 272 -6.23 3.18 18.52
C ALA A 272 -5.15 2.92 19.56
N ASP A 273 -5.41 2.04 20.54
CA ASP A 273 -4.42 1.61 21.53
C ASP A 273 -3.18 0.99 20.85
N GLN A 274 -3.40 0.08 19.90
CA GLN A 274 -2.35 -0.63 19.18
C GLN A 274 -1.56 0.33 18.29
N LEU A 275 -2.25 1.16 17.51
CA LEU A 275 -1.64 2.15 16.62
C LEU A 275 -0.92 3.25 17.41
N GLY A 276 -1.44 3.62 18.58
CA GLY A 276 -0.81 4.55 19.51
C GLY A 276 0.53 4.03 20.03
N VAL A 277 0.59 2.77 20.47
CA VAL A 277 1.85 2.13 20.88
C VAL A 277 2.85 2.10 19.73
N ILE A 278 2.41 1.70 18.53
CA ILE A 278 3.28 1.70 17.34
C ILE A 278 3.83 3.10 17.07
N ARG A 279 2.97 4.12 17.06
CA ARG A 279 3.35 5.51 16.77
C ARG A 279 4.31 6.07 17.82
N GLN A 280 4.04 5.84 19.10
CA GLN A 280 4.90 6.31 20.21
C GLN A 280 6.27 5.62 20.21
N ASN A 281 6.37 4.43 19.62
CA ASN A 281 7.58 3.63 19.55
C ASN A 281 8.10 3.47 18.10
N ALA A 282 7.83 4.44 17.21
CA ALA A 282 8.14 4.34 15.78
C ALA A 282 9.60 3.92 15.48
N THR A 283 10.57 4.36 16.30
CA THR A 283 11.99 3.96 16.19
C THR A 283 12.26 2.46 16.41
N TRP A 284 11.24 1.67 16.70
CA TRP A 284 11.28 0.22 16.91
C TRP A 284 10.56 -0.54 15.78
N PHE A 285 9.92 0.17 14.86
CA PHE A 285 9.19 -0.39 13.73
C PHE A 285 9.75 0.07 12.37
N ASP A 286 10.34 1.28 12.32
CA ASP A 286 10.77 1.92 11.07
C ASP A 286 12.24 1.60 10.68
N ASP A 287 12.51 1.42 9.38
CA ASP A 287 13.84 1.25 8.77
C ASP A 287 14.65 0.02 9.22
N PHE A 288 13.97 -1.06 9.60
CA PHE A 288 14.61 -2.29 10.06
C PHE A 288 14.84 -3.33 8.96
N THR A 289 15.98 -4.03 9.02
CA THR A 289 16.25 -5.20 8.18
C THR A 289 15.89 -6.51 8.88
N LEU A 290 15.30 -7.46 8.15
CA LEU A 290 14.87 -8.77 8.66
C LEU A 290 16.06 -9.72 8.90
N GLU A 291 16.27 -10.11 10.15
CA GLU A 291 17.35 -11.03 10.57
C GLU A 291 16.88 -12.48 10.62
N ALA A 292 15.78 -12.74 11.33
CA ALA A 292 15.21 -14.06 11.53
C ALA A 292 13.70 -13.99 11.73
N ALA A 293 13.00 -15.07 11.41
CA ALA A 293 11.58 -15.19 11.67
C ALA A 293 11.17 -16.64 11.92
N LEU A 294 10.16 -16.84 12.76
CA LEU A 294 9.50 -18.11 12.95
C LEU A 294 8.00 -17.91 13.17
N GLY A 295 7.20 -18.95 12.96
CA GLY A 295 5.75 -18.88 13.15
C GLY A 295 5.03 -20.00 12.43
N THR A 296 3.71 -19.87 12.27
CA THR A 296 2.91 -20.87 11.55
C THR A 296 3.30 -20.90 10.07
N GLY A 297 4.00 -21.96 9.66
CA GLY A 297 4.59 -22.11 8.33
C GLY A 297 5.90 -21.33 8.11
N VAL A 298 6.23 -20.37 8.96
CA VAL A 298 7.39 -19.49 8.78
C VAL A 298 8.63 -20.07 9.45
N SER A 299 9.75 -20.15 8.71
CA SER A 299 11.07 -20.48 9.25
C SER A 299 12.17 -19.79 8.45
N ARG A 300 12.85 -18.82 9.07
CA ARG A 300 14.02 -18.12 8.52
C ARG A 300 15.06 -17.97 9.62
N ARG A 301 16.26 -18.48 9.38
CA ARG A 301 17.37 -18.49 10.34
C ARG A 301 16.98 -19.09 11.71
N PRO A 302 16.53 -20.36 11.75
CA PRO A 302 16.17 -21.05 13.01
C PRO A 302 17.38 -21.28 13.94
N ASP A 303 18.59 -21.05 13.44
CA ASP A 303 19.81 -20.96 14.24
C ASP A 303 19.81 -19.74 15.17
N LEU A 304 19.16 -18.63 14.77
CA LEU A 304 19.12 -17.37 15.51
C LEU A 304 17.88 -17.19 16.39
N LEU A 305 16.74 -17.73 15.96
CA LEU A 305 15.46 -17.54 16.64
C LEU A 305 14.76 -18.87 16.85
N GLN A 306 14.39 -19.16 18.09
CA GLN A 306 13.70 -20.38 18.49
C GLN A 306 12.56 -20.05 19.45
N ALA A 307 11.49 -20.85 19.42
CA ALA A 307 10.35 -20.68 20.30
C ALA A 307 9.91 -22.02 20.90
N SER A 308 9.55 -22.01 22.18
CA SER A 308 8.76 -23.08 22.81
C SER A 308 7.33 -22.54 23.03
N GLY A 309 6.32 -23.29 22.55
CA GLY A 309 4.92 -22.88 22.60
C GLY A 309 4.37 -22.32 21.27
N PRO A 310 3.05 -22.07 21.20
CA PRO A 310 2.41 -21.57 19.98
C PRO A 310 2.69 -20.08 19.80
N VAL A 311 3.24 -19.72 18.65
CA VAL A 311 3.48 -18.35 18.24
C VAL A 311 3.00 -18.20 16.80
N ASP A 312 2.22 -17.15 16.54
CA ASP A 312 1.75 -16.90 15.18
C ASP A 312 2.91 -16.47 14.30
N LEU A 313 3.64 -15.48 14.80
CA LEU A 313 4.79 -14.89 14.15
C LEU A 313 5.71 -14.24 15.19
N ALA A 314 6.99 -14.61 15.17
CA ALA A 314 8.05 -13.87 15.82
C ALA A 314 9.03 -13.40 14.75
N VAL A 315 9.40 -12.12 14.80
CA VAL A 315 10.29 -11.49 13.84
C VAL A 315 11.41 -10.78 14.59
N LEU A 316 12.65 -11.19 14.32
CA LEU A 316 13.84 -10.50 14.77
C LEU A 316 14.31 -9.57 13.65
N ARG A 317 14.42 -8.28 13.96
CA ARG A 317 14.93 -7.27 13.03
C ARG A 317 16.10 -6.49 13.61
N ARG A 318 16.87 -5.85 12.74
CA ARG A 318 18.00 -4.99 13.08
C ARG A 318 17.75 -3.55 12.64
N ALA A 319 17.88 -2.62 13.58
CA ALA A 319 17.81 -1.18 13.33
C ALA A 319 19.04 -0.68 12.55
N PRO A 320 18.98 0.49 11.90
CA PRO A 320 20.14 1.12 11.28
C PRO A 320 21.31 1.37 12.26
N ASP A 321 21.01 1.59 13.54
CA ASP A 321 22.00 1.77 14.61
C ASP A 321 22.54 0.45 15.20
N GLY A 322 22.13 -0.69 14.63
CA GLY A 322 22.59 -2.03 15.02
C GLY A 322 21.79 -2.68 16.15
N ARG A 323 20.85 -1.99 16.79
CA ARG A 323 19.97 -2.58 17.81
C ARG A 323 19.15 -3.73 17.21
N LEU A 324 18.94 -4.78 18.01
CA LEU A 324 18.04 -5.88 17.66
C LEU A 324 16.68 -5.67 18.33
N VAL A 325 15.61 -5.84 17.55
CA VAL A 325 14.22 -5.75 18.02
C VAL A 325 13.52 -7.05 17.71
N LEU A 326 12.89 -7.64 18.72
CA LEU A 326 12.08 -8.84 18.59
C LEU A 326 10.61 -8.45 18.71
N HIS A 327 9.86 -8.64 17.63
CA HIS A 327 8.41 -8.56 17.64
C HIS A 327 7.83 -9.97 17.82
N VAL A 328 6.88 -10.11 18.74
CA VAL A 328 6.17 -11.37 18.98
C VAL A 328 4.68 -11.11 18.83
N VAL A 329 4.05 -11.80 17.89
CA VAL A 329 2.62 -11.77 17.65
C VAL A 329 2.05 -13.14 18.05
N ASN A 330 1.09 -13.14 18.97
CA ASN A 330 0.49 -14.36 19.49
C ASN A 330 -1.03 -14.22 19.61
N ALA A 331 -1.78 -15.05 18.90
CA ALA A 331 -3.24 -15.12 18.99
C ALA A 331 -3.74 -15.87 20.23
N SER A 332 -2.90 -16.69 20.88
CA SER A 332 -3.33 -17.46 22.05
C SER A 332 -3.01 -16.72 23.35
N LYS A 333 -4.05 -16.16 23.98
CA LYS A 333 -3.97 -15.56 25.33
C LYS A 333 -3.58 -16.58 26.43
N ALA A 334 -3.64 -17.88 26.14
CA ALA A 334 -3.59 -18.93 27.15
C ALA A 334 -2.26 -19.70 27.25
N ALA A 335 -1.33 -19.50 26.31
CA ALA A 335 -0.09 -20.28 26.27
C ALA A 335 1.14 -19.44 26.58
N LYS A 336 1.97 -19.92 27.52
CA LYS A 336 3.31 -19.38 27.74
C LYS A 336 4.14 -19.64 26.47
N VAL A 337 4.76 -18.58 25.94
CA VAL A 337 5.72 -18.66 24.84
C VAL A 337 7.09 -18.30 25.39
N GLU A 338 8.09 -19.17 25.19
CA GLU A 338 9.48 -18.81 25.48
C GLU A 338 10.23 -18.63 24.17
N ILE A 339 10.76 -17.43 23.95
CA ILE A 339 11.57 -17.12 22.77
C ILE A 339 13.05 -17.11 23.17
N SER A 340 13.86 -17.86 22.43
CA SER A 340 15.31 -17.84 22.55
C SER A 340 15.91 -17.14 21.34
N VAL A 341 16.68 -16.07 21.58
CA VAL A 341 17.44 -15.37 20.56
C VAL A 341 18.91 -15.68 20.77
N LYS A 342 19.55 -16.31 19.79
CA LYS A 342 21.01 -16.43 19.78
C LYS A 342 21.58 -15.19 19.14
N THR A 343 22.20 -14.33 19.96
CA THR A 343 23.05 -13.28 19.42
C THR A 343 24.35 -13.96 18.98
N VAL A 344 24.65 -13.88 17.68
CA VAL A 344 26.02 -14.10 17.24
C VAL A 344 26.78 -12.95 17.88
N ALA A 345 27.59 -13.23 18.91
CA ALA A 345 28.59 -12.26 19.34
C ALA A 345 29.32 -11.88 18.06
N THR A 346 29.15 -10.63 17.62
CA THR A 346 29.88 -10.09 16.49
C THR A 346 31.34 -10.40 16.80
N GLN A 347 31.93 -11.38 16.11
CA GLN A 347 33.36 -11.48 15.99
C GLN A 347 33.76 -10.25 15.18
N ALA A 348 33.74 -9.10 15.83
CA ALA A 348 34.54 -7.99 15.41
C ALA A 348 35.96 -8.53 15.46
N GLN A 349 36.55 -8.74 14.29
CA GLN A 349 37.98 -8.82 14.13
C GLN A 349 38.58 -7.48 14.57
N PHE A 350 38.58 -7.24 15.88
CA PHE A 350 39.57 -6.37 16.49
C PHE A 350 40.77 -7.26 16.75
N ALA A 351 41.76 -7.14 15.87
CA ALA A 351 43.11 -7.49 16.23
C ALA A 351 43.49 -6.69 17.50
N ALA A 352 44.05 -7.42 18.46
CA ALA A 352 44.69 -6.97 19.70
C ALA A 352 43.81 -6.83 20.97
N THR A 353 44.22 -7.67 21.93
CA THR A 353 44.04 -7.63 23.40
C THR A 353 42.71 -8.06 23.99
N GLY A 354 42.75 -9.25 24.62
CA GLY A 354 41.64 -9.94 25.23
C GLY A 354 40.89 -9.15 26.30
N ALA A 355 39.58 -9.10 26.13
CA ALA A 355 38.61 -8.96 27.21
C ALA A 355 37.31 -9.66 26.77
N GLN A 356 36.81 -10.60 27.57
CA GLN A 356 35.48 -11.16 27.37
C GLN A 356 34.43 -10.09 27.74
N SER A 357 33.76 -9.54 26.74
CA SER A 357 32.64 -8.62 26.93
C SER A 357 31.34 -9.40 27.10
N ARG A 358 30.76 -9.38 28.31
CA ARG A 358 29.33 -9.68 28.53
C ARG A 358 28.54 -8.40 28.27
N THR A 359 27.85 -8.31 27.15
CA THR A 359 26.85 -7.27 26.92
C THR A 359 25.56 -7.64 27.64
N THR A 360 25.29 -7.02 28.78
CA THR A 360 23.95 -6.96 29.39
C THR A 360 23.18 -5.85 28.69
N GLY A 361 22.30 -6.21 27.76
CA GLY A 361 21.33 -5.26 27.19
C GLY A 361 20.15 -5.08 28.14
N GLU A 362 19.71 -3.84 28.37
CA GLU A 362 18.41 -3.58 29.00
C GLU A 362 17.29 -4.06 28.05
N ALA A 363 16.58 -5.11 28.44
CA ALA A 363 15.34 -5.50 27.76
C ALA A 363 14.22 -4.53 28.17
N ARG A 364 13.79 -3.69 27.24
CA ARG A 364 12.61 -2.84 27.42
C ARG A 364 11.44 -3.49 26.67
N THR A 365 10.34 -3.75 27.38
CA THR A 365 9.13 -4.36 26.82
C THR A 365 8.05 -3.30 26.67
N ALA A 366 7.60 -3.06 25.44
CA ALA A 366 6.34 -2.38 25.17
C ALA A 366 5.29 -3.46 24.82
N GLY A 367 4.35 -3.71 25.72
CA GLY A 367 3.26 -4.65 25.49
C GLY A 367 2.01 -3.93 25.00
N ILE A 368 1.28 -4.57 24.08
CA ILE A 368 -0.08 -4.18 23.70
C ILE A 368 -0.99 -5.31 24.24
N PRO A 369 -1.97 -5.00 25.11
CA PRO A 369 -2.82 -6.02 25.73
C PRO A 369 -3.72 -6.80 24.74
#